data_AF-S9PEZ1-F1
#
_entry.id   AF-S9PEZ1-F1
#
_cell.length_a   1.000
_cell.length_b   1.000
_cell.length_c   1.000
_cell.angle_alpha   90.00
_cell.angle_beta   90.00
_cell.angle_gamma   90.00
#
_symmetry.space_group_name_H-M   'P 1'
#
loop_
_entity.id
_entity.type
_entity.pdbx_description
1 polymer ?
#
loop_
_entity_poly.entity_id
_entity_poly.type
_entity_poly.pdbx_seq_one_letter_code
_entity_poly.pdbx_strand_id
1 'polypeptide(L)'
;MSLLAPVYFIYCTQHRYRGGRRESPADTVFLEEMPVELGPTVSRLADLIESALGCQSLPPHVARTLIPDLCLDHIEPGRASLFKALFTLEPDVLP
;
A
#
# COMPACT_ATOMS: atom_id res chain seq x y z
N MET A 1 5.65 -25.40 3.06
CA MET A 1 6.24 -24.05 2.80
C MET A 1 5.08 -23.06 2.82
N SER A 2 5.25 -21.85 3.35
CA SER A 2 4.29 -20.77 3.08
C SER A 2 4.48 -20.33 1.62
N LEU A 3 3.39 -20.03 0.90
CA LEU A 3 3.39 -19.86 -0.55
C LEU A 3 3.42 -18.38 -0.99
N LEU A 4 3.67 -17.46 -0.06
CA LEU A 4 3.86 -16.04 -0.35
C LEU A 4 5.23 -15.83 -1.00
N ALA A 5 5.24 -15.69 -2.32
CA ALA A 5 6.34 -15.03 -3.02
C ALA A 5 6.52 -13.62 -2.41
N PRO A 6 7.76 -13.08 -2.35
CA PRO A 6 7.97 -11.71 -1.89
C PRO A 6 7.27 -10.74 -2.84
N VAL A 7 6.17 -10.16 -2.37
CA VAL A 7 5.39 -9.13 -3.07
C VAL A 7 5.45 -7.85 -2.25
N TYR A 8 5.63 -6.72 -2.93
CA TYR A 8 5.67 -5.41 -2.30
C TYR A 8 4.77 -4.43 -3.07
N PHE A 9 4.37 -3.37 -2.37
CA PHE A 9 3.54 -2.32 -2.92
C PHE A 9 4.07 -0.95 -2.49
N ILE A 10 4.13 0.01 -3.41
CA ILE A 10 4.48 1.41 -3.09
C ILE A 10 3.21 2.25 -3.15
N TYR A 11 2.98 3.03 -2.10
CA TYR A 11 1.94 4.05 -2.03
C TYR A 11 2.53 5.35 -1.49
N CYS A 12 1.85 6.47 -1.72
CA CYS A 12 2.25 7.77 -1.17
C CYS A 12 1.21 8.29 -0.17
N THR A 13 1.68 9.03 0.84
CA THR A 13 0.85 9.72 1.83
C THR A 13 1.23 11.19 1.90
N GLN A 14 0.23 12.07 1.97
CA GLN A 14 0.42 13.51 2.16
C GLN A 14 0.07 13.89 3.59
N HIS A 15 0.95 14.67 4.23
CA HIS A 15 0.73 15.17 5.59
C HIS A 15 0.94 16.68 5.65
N ARG A 16 0.01 17.39 6.28
CA ARG A 16 0.18 18.75 6.78
C ARG A 16 1.14 18.77 7.97
N TYR A 17 1.87 19.88 8.08
CA TYR A 17 2.76 20.17 9.19
C TYR A 17 2.45 21.57 9.73
N ARG A 18 2.24 21.66 11.05
CA ARG A 18 1.90 22.91 11.73
C ARG A 18 2.80 23.10 12.95
N GLY A 19 3.49 24.25 13.02
CA GLY A 19 4.45 24.52 14.09
C GLY A 19 5.59 23.48 14.18
N GLY A 20 5.99 22.88 13.05
CA GLY A 20 7.01 21.82 13.00
C GLY A 20 6.54 20.43 13.44
N ARG A 21 5.26 20.24 13.81
CA ARG A 21 4.66 18.93 14.10
C ARG A 21 3.86 18.42 12.92
N ARG A 22 3.93 17.12 12.65
CA ARG A 22 3.07 16.43 11.68
C ARG A 22 1.64 16.39 12.22
N GLU A 23 0.68 16.88 11.45
CA GLU A 23 -0.74 16.64 11.73
C GLU A 23 -1.08 15.21 11.27
N SER A 24 -1.94 14.52 12.04
CA SER A 24 -2.24 13.09 11.90
C SER A 24 -3.74 12.89 12.06
N PRO A 25 -4.44 12.09 11.22
CA PRO A 25 -3.96 11.24 10.11
C PRO A 25 -3.35 12.02 8.92
N ALA A 26 -2.95 11.29 7.88
CA ALA A 26 -2.60 11.89 6.58
C ALA A 26 -3.84 12.60 5.97
N ASP A 27 -3.60 13.62 5.16
CA ASP A 27 -4.66 14.36 4.46
C ASP A 27 -5.08 13.66 3.16
N THR A 28 -4.20 12.84 2.59
CA THR A 28 -4.43 12.12 1.33
C THR A 28 -3.57 10.87 1.27
N VAL A 29 -4.13 9.77 0.76
CA VAL A 29 -3.41 8.52 0.45
C VAL A 29 -3.57 8.23 -1.04
N PHE A 30 -2.44 8.05 -1.73
CA PHE A 30 -2.38 7.76 -3.16
C PHE A 30 -2.07 6.28 -3.35
N LEU A 31 -3.07 5.51 -3.77
CA LEU A 31 -3.00 4.05 -3.98
C LEU A 31 -2.98 3.64 -5.46
N GLU A 32 -3.14 4.57 -6.40
CA GLU A 32 -3.25 4.27 -7.84
C GLU A 32 -2.44 5.28 -8.66
N GLU A 33 -2.84 6.55 -8.62
CA GLU A 33 -2.15 7.64 -9.29
C GLU A 33 -1.27 8.38 -8.27
N MET A 34 0.04 8.13 -8.34
CA MET A 34 1.02 8.87 -7.52
C MET A 34 1.19 10.29 -8.08
N PRO A 35 1.48 11.30 -7.22
CA PRO A 35 1.88 12.62 -7.69
C PRO A 35 3.03 12.52 -8.71
N VAL A 36 2.90 13.20 -9.85
CA VAL A 36 3.81 13.06 -11.01
C VAL A 36 5.25 13.41 -10.64
N GLU A 37 5.41 14.35 -9.71
CA GLU A 37 6.67 14.80 -9.12
C GLU A 37 7.41 13.68 -8.37
N LEU A 38 6.67 12.71 -7.83
CA LEU A 38 7.23 11.56 -7.10
C LEU A 38 7.53 10.36 -8.02
N GLY A 39 7.00 10.33 -9.25
CA GLY A 39 7.18 9.22 -10.20
C GLY A 39 8.64 8.74 -10.34
N PRO A 40 9.62 9.63 -10.64
CA PRO A 40 11.03 9.24 -10.74
C PRO A 40 11.62 8.65 -9.45
N THR A 41 11.12 9.08 -8.29
CA THR A 41 11.53 8.56 -6.98
C THR A 41 10.92 7.18 -6.73
N VAL A 42 9.64 6.98 -7.09
CA VAL A 42 8.94 5.69 -6.99
C VAL A 42 9.60 4.65 -7.89
N SER A 43 9.90 4.97 -9.15
CA SER A 43 10.63 4.07 -10.06
C SER A 43 11.99 3.67 -9.49
N ARG A 44 12.79 4.64 -9.02
CA ARG A 44 14.10 4.34 -8.43
C ARG A 44 14.01 3.51 -7.14
N LEU A 45 12.94 3.68 -6.36
CA LEU A 45 12.71 2.85 -5.17
C LEU A 45 12.35 1.41 -5.57
N ALA A 46 11.51 1.24 -6.59
CA ALA A 46 11.17 -0.07 -7.15
C ALA A 46 12.43 -0.79 -7.68
N ASP A 47 13.25 -0.13 -8.51
CA ASP A 47 14.50 -0.68 -9.04
C ASP A 47 15.42 -1.23 -7.93
N LEU A 48 15.54 -0.49 -6.81
CA LEU A 48 16.35 -0.87 -5.66
C LEU A 48 15.74 -2.05 -4.87
N ILE A 49 14.42 -2.12 -4.75
CA ILE A 49 13.74 -3.23 -4.05
C ILE A 49 13.83 -4.51 -4.90
N GLU A 50 13.54 -4.43 -6.19
CA GLU A 50 13.54 -5.58 -7.11
C GLU A 50 14.95 -6.15 -7.30
N SER A 51 15.97 -5.30 -7.44
CA SER A 51 17.37 -5.75 -7.53
C SER A 51 17.94 -6.30 -6.22
N ALA A 52 17.47 -5.84 -5.05
CA ALA A 52 17.94 -6.33 -3.75
C ALA A 52 17.23 -7.63 -3.29
N LEU A 53 15.96 -7.82 -3.64
CA LEU A 53 15.13 -8.92 -3.13
C LEU A 53 14.73 -9.97 -4.19
N GLY A 54 14.97 -9.71 -5.48
CA GLY A 54 14.57 -10.61 -6.58
C GLY A 54 13.05 -10.74 -6.77
N CYS A 55 12.30 -9.76 -6.27
CA CYS A 55 10.84 -9.68 -6.38
C CYS A 55 10.40 -8.76 -7.53
N GLN A 56 9.07 -8.66 -7.75
CA GLN A 56 8.46 -7.61 -8.56
C GLN A 56 7.34 -6.91 -7.80
N SER A 57 7.06 -5.66 -8.17
CA SER A 57 5.98 -4.85 -7.62
C SER A 57 4.61 -5.46 -7.92
N LEU A 58 3.73 -5.50 -6.92
CA LEU A 58 2.34 -5.90 -7.10
C LEU A 58 1.59 -4.76 -7.84
N PRO A 59 0.98 -4.99 -9.02
CA PRO A 59 0.29 -3.92 -9.74
C PRO A 59 -0.91 -3.37 -8.94
N PRO A 60 -1.16 -2.03 -8.92
CA PRO A 60 -2.24 -1.43 -8.12
C PRO A 60 -3.62 -2.05 -8.33
N HIS A 61 -3.97 -2.43 -9.56
CA HIS A 61 -5.26 -3.08 -9.85
C HIS A 61 -5.36 -4.50 -9.24
N VAL A 62 -4.25 -5.24 -9.16
CA VAL A 62 -4.21 -6.54 -8.45
C VAL A 62 -4.32 -6.31 -6.94
N ALA A 63 -3.57 -5.34 -6.40
CA ALA A 63 -3.65 -4.96 -4.98
C ALA A 63 -5.07 -4.52 -4.57
N ARG A 64 -5.80 -3.81 -5.44
CA ARG A 64 -7.19 -3.37 -5.20
C ARG A 64 -8.26 -4.43 -5.52
N THR A 65 -7.88 -5.63 -5.99
CA THR A 65 -8.84 -6.73 -6.23
C THR A 65 -9.53 -7.13 -4.93
N LEU A 66 -10.86 -7.09 -4.89
CA LEU A 66 -11.65 -7.61 -3.77
C LEU A 66 -11.57 -9.14 -3.75
N ILE A 67 -11.45 -9.72 -2.55
CA ILE A 67 -11.41 -11.16 -2.35
C ILE A 67 -12.79 -11.60 -1.82
N PRO A 68 -13.60 -12.35 -2.60
CA PRO A 68 -14.84 -12.94 -2.12
C PRO A 68 -14.60 -13.82 -0.90
N ASP A 69 -15.57 -13.87 0.00
CA ASP A 69 -15.60 -14.70 1.23
C ASP A 69 -14.47 -14.44 2.24
N LEU A 70 -13.48 -13.61 1.92
CA LEU A 70 -12.46 -13.18 2.87
C LEU A 70 -13.08 -12.27 3.93
N CYS A 71 -13.12 -12.79 5.15
CA CYS A 71 -13.44 -12.06 6.35
C CYS A 71 -12.13 -11.69 7.06
N LEU A 72 -11.99 -10.43 7.45
CA LEU A 72 -10.91 -9.93 8.31
C LEU A 72 -11.60 -9.26 9.51
N ASP A 73 -11.04 -9.36 10.72
CA ASP A 73 -11.75 -9.05 11.97
C ASP A 73 -12.28 -7.60 12.09
N HIS A 74 -11.84 -6.71 11.20
CA HIS A 74 -12.18 -5.28 11.15
C HIS A 74 -12.75 -4.84 9.79
N ILE A 75 -13.11 -5.76 8.89
CA ILE A 75 -13.64 -5.44 7.53
C ILE A 75 -14.85 -6.32 7.21
N GLU A 76 -15.93 -5.70 6.74
CA GLU A 76 -17.14 -6.40 6.29
C GLU A 76 -16.83 -7.45 5.20
N PRO A 77 -17.43 -8.66 5.26
CA PRO A 77 -17.18 -9.74 4.30
C PRO A 77 -17.30 -9.29 2.82
N GLY A 78 -16.33 -9.69 1.99
CA GLY A 78 -16.29 -9.31 0.58
C GLY A 78 -15.86 -7.86 0.28
N ARG A 79 -15.59 -7.03 1.31
CA ARG A 79 -15.02 -5.69 1.16
C ARG A 79 -13.50 -5.63 1.42
N ALA A 80 -12.90 -6.77 1.77
CA ALA A 80 -11.45 -6.92 1.87
C ALA A 80 -10.81 -6.94 0.47
N SER A 81 -9.89 -6.02 0.21
CA SER A 81 -9.00 -6.09 -0.95
C SER A 81 -7.77 -6.93 -0.64
N LEU A 82 -7.10 -7.46 -1.67
CA LEU A 82 -5.81 -8.14 -1.55
C LEU A 82 -4.77 -7.26 -0.82
N PHE A 83 -4.78 -5.95 -1.04
CA PHE A 83 -3.93 -5.00 -0.32
C PHE A 83 -4.20 -5.01 1.18
N LYS A 84 -5.48 -4.96 1.59
CA LYS A 84 -5.85 -5.03 3.01
C LYS A 84 -5.50 -6.41 3.61
N ALA A 85 -5.68 -7.49 2.84
CA ALA A 85 -5.35 -8.84 3.26
C ALA A 85 -3.85 -9.10 3.47
N LEU A 86 -2.98 -8.46 2.68
CA LEU A 86 -1.53 -8.69 2.71
C LEU A 86 -0.74 -7.66 3.51
N PHE A 87 -1.20 -6.41 3.59
CA PHE A 87 -0.40 -5.28 4.09
C PHE A 87 -1.03 -4.50 5.26
N THR A 88 -2.27 -4.79 5.67
CA THR A 88 -2.89 -4.16 6.86
C THR A 88 -3.40 -5.18 7.86
N LEU A 89 -2.63 -5.43 8.91
CA LEU A 89 -3.10 -6.17 10.08
C LEU A 89 -4.14 -5.36 10.88
N GLU A 90 -3.98 -4.03 10.90
CA GLU A 90 -4.91 -3.08 11.51
C GLU A 90 -5.40 -2.12 10.41
N PRO A 91 -6.54 -2.39 9.74
CA PRO A 91 -6.97 -1.63 8.56
C PRO A 91 -7.49 -0.22 8.87
N ASP A 92 -7.73 0.09 10.15
CA ASP A 92 -8.09 1.41 10.68
C ASP A 92 -6.85 2.27 11.04
N VAL A 93 -5.65 1.73 10.84
CA VAL A 93 -4.35 2.41 11.09
C VAL A 93 -3.68 2.87 9.79
N LEU A 94 -4.24 2.53 8.63
CA LEU A 94 -4.09 3.38 7.45
C LEU A 94 -4.87 4.70 7.68
N PRO A 95 -4.26 5.85 7.40
CA PRO A 95 -4.92 7.15 7.52
C PRO A 95 -5.99 7.40 6.45
#